data_AF-A0A9D1KKQ2-F1
#
_entry.id   AF-A0A9D1KKQ2-F1
#
_cell.length_a   1.000
_cell.length_b   1.000
_cell.length_c   1.000
_cell.angle_alpha   90.00
_cell.angle_beta   90.00
_cell.angle_gamma   90.00
#
_symmetry.space_group_name_H-M   'P 1'
#
loop_
_entity.id
_entity.type
_entity.pdbx_description
1 polymer ?
#
loop_
_entity_poly.entity_id
_entity_poly.type
_entity_poly.pdbx_seq_one_letter_code
_entity_poly.pdbx_strand_id
1 'polypeptide(L)'
;MDIPAIAIVCIAAAVIAKVIQPSSRDLAALLSISAVVVVFLSISSQIYEMVYAIQRTADDSGIDSGYITIALKALGICYICELAGSSCRDCGETALASVVDISGRIAIAIICLPLIESFINVVKSILEM
;
A
#
# COMPACT_ATOMS: atom_id res chain seq x y z
N MET A 1 1.02 -19.67 5.79
CA MET A 1 0.41 -19.36 4.47
C MET A 1 -1.09 -19.33 4.68
N ASP A 2 -1.57 -18.18 5.13
CA ASP A 2 -2.91 -18.02 5.71
C ASP A 2 -3.85 -17.29 4.74
N ILE A 3 -3.47 -17.22 3.46
CA ILE A 3 -4.29 -16.69 2.35
C ILE A 3 -5.72 -17.26 2.38
N PRO A 4 -5.96 -18.59 2.55
CA PRO A 4 -7.31 -19.10 2.63
C PRO A 4 -8.07 -18.56 3.86
N ALA A 5 -7.41 -18.40 5.01
CA ALA A 5 -8.03 -17.85 6.21
C ALA A 5 -8.40 -16.37 6.03
N ILE A 6 -7.51 -15.57 5.43
CA ILE A 6 -7.77 -14.17 5.08
C ILE A 6 -8.98 -14.07 4.14
N ALA A 7 -9.03 -14.90 3.10
CA ALA A 7 -10.15 -14.91 2.14
C ALA A 7 -11.49 -15.23 2.83
N ILE A 8 -11.50 -16.23 3.71
CA ILE A 8 -12.71 -16.61 4.47
C ILE A 8 -13.17 -15.46 5.37
N VAL A 9 -12.26 -14.79 6.08
CA VAL A 9 -12.59 -13.63 6.93
C VAL A 9 -13.18 -12.49 6.11
N CYS A 10 -12.59 -12.16 4.95
CA CYS A 10 -13.11 -11.12 4.06
C CYS A 10 -14.52 -11.44 3.54
N ILE A 11 -14.74 -12.68 3.08
CA ILE A 11 -16.04 -13.11 2.56
C ILE A 11 -17.09 -13.09 3.68
N ALA A 12 -16.76 -13.62 4.86
CA ALA A 12 -17.66 -13.61 6.01
C ALA A 12 -18.03 -12.19 6.43
N ALA A 13 -17.03 -11.29 6.56
CA ALA A 13 -17.26 -9.89 6.87
C ALA A 13 -18.15 -9.20 5.84
N ALA A 14 -17.93 -9.45 4.53
CA ALA A 14 -18.74 -8.87 3.46
C ALA A 14 -20.20 -9.34 3.51
N VAL A 15 -20.43 -10.64 3.76
CA VAL A 15 -21.78 -11.19 3.92
C VAL A 15 -22.49 -10.58 5.13
N ILE A 16 -21.82 -10.51 6.28
CA ILE A 16 -22.39 -9.94 7.51
C ILE A 16 -22.68 -8.44 7.32
N ALA A 17 -21.76 -7.68 6.70
CA ALA A 17 -21.97 -6.27 6.40
C ALA A 17 -23.20 -6.05 5.50
N LYS A 18 -23.40 -6.89 4.48
CA LYS A 18 -24.58 -6.84 3.61
C LYS A 18 -25.90 -7.14 4.34
N VAL A 19 -25.88 -8.03 5.33
CA VAL A 19 -27.07 -8.35 6.14
C VAL A 19 -27.42 -7.20 7.10
N ILE A 20 -26.43 -6.47 7.62
CA ILE A 20 -26.62 -5.35 8.57
C ILE A 20 -26.95 -4.03 7.85
N GLN A 21 -26.51 -3.87 6.60
CA GLN A 21 -26.69 -2.67 5.78
C GLN A 21 -28.14 -2.10 5.77
N PRO A 22 -29.22 -2.90 5.74
CA PRO A 22 -30.59 -2.40 5.79
C PRO A 22 -30.99 -1.82 7.15
N SER A 23 -30.36 -2.25 8.24
CA SER A 23 -30.67 -1.83 9.61
C SER A 23 -29.89 -0.58 10.01
N SER A 24 -28.58 -0.56 9.75
CA SER A 24 -27.72 0.60 10.04
C SER A 24 -26.49 0.61 9.13
N ARG A 25 -26.41 1.62 8.26
CA ARG A 25 -25.34 1.76 7.27
C ARG A 25 -23.99 2.02 7.94
N ASP A 26 -23.99 2.72 9.07
CA ASP A 26 -22.78 3.03 9.85
C ASP A 26 -22.15 1.78 10.49
N LEU A 27 -22.96 0.85 11.00
CA LEU A 27 -22.45 -0.40 11.58
C LEU A 27 -21.87 -1.33 10.50
N ALA A 28 -22.47 -1.35 9.31
CA ALA A 28 -21.92 -2.10 8.18
C ALA A 28 -20.55 -1.57 7.73
N ALA A 29 -20.38 -0.24 7.70
CA ALA A 29 -19.11 0.41 7.37
C ALA A 29 -18.03 0.22 8.45
N LEU A 30 -18.41 0.31 9.73
CA LEU A 30 -17.50 0.00 10.85
C LEU A 30 -17.00 -1.45 10.78
N LEU A 31 -17.89 -2.39 10.44
CA LEU A 31 -17.52 -3.80 10.28
C LEU A 31 -16.53 -4.00 9.12
N SER A 32 -16.79 -3.41 7.95
CA SER A 32 -15.90 -3.57 6.79
C SER A 32 -14.52 -2.98 7.05
N ILE A 33 -14.44 -1.78 7.63
CA ILE A 33 -13.16 -1.17 8.03
C ILE A 33 -12.43 -2.05 9.04
N SER A 34 -13.13 -2.56 10.06
CA SER A 34 -12.51 -3.42 11.07
C SER A 34 -11.91 -4.69 10.47
N ALA A 35 -12.59 -5.29 9.49
CA ALA A 35 -12.10 -6.47 8.78
C ALA A 35 -10.84 -6.14 7.95
N VAL A 36 -10.83 -5.01 7.25
CA VAL A 36 -9.65 -4.54 6.49
C VAL A 36 -8.44 -4.36 7.42
N VAL A 37 -8.62 -3.75 8.59
CA VAL A 37 -7.53 -3.55 9.56
C VAL A 37 -6.98 -4.88 10.07
N VAL A 38 -7.84 -5.83 10.44
CA VAL A 38 -7.42 -7.17 10.92
C VAL A 38 -6.64 -7.93 9.84
N VAL A 39 -7.11 -7.89 8.60
CA VAL A 39 -6.44 -8.53 7.48
C VAL A 39 -5.08 -7.87 7.19
N PHE A 40 -5.03 -6.53 7.22
CA PHE A 40 -3.80 -5.79 7.00
C PHE A 40 -2.72 -6.12 8.06
N LEU A 41 -3.10 -6.18 9.34
CA LEU A 41 -2.20 -6.59 10.43
C LEU A 41 -1.72 -8.05 10.30
N SER A 42 -2.54 -8.93 9.74
CA SER A 42 -2.18 -10.33 9.52
C SER A 42 -1.13 -10.50 8.40
N ILE A 43 -1.14 -9.60 7.41
CA ILE A 43 -0.23 -9.63 6.26
C ILE A 43 1.04 -8.80 6.54
N SER A 44 1.00 -7.81 7.44
CA SER A 44 2.13 -6.89 7.67
C SER A 44 3.43 -7.59 8.09
N SER A 45 3.35 -8.69 8.86
CA SER A 45 4.53 -9.48 9.22
C SER A 45 5.20 -10.13 8.01
N GLN A 46 4.40 -10.66 7.08
CA GLN A 46 4.89 -11.30 5.86
C GLN A 46 5.52 -10.28 4.90
N ILE A 47 4.92 -9.08 4.80
CA ILE A 47 5.50 -7.98 4.02
C ILE A 47 6.85 -7.57 4.61
N TYR A 48 6.97 -7.48 5.94
CA TYR A 48 8.23 -7.14 6.60
C TYR A 48 9.33 -8.17 6.30
N GLU A 49 9.04 -9.46 6.41
CA GLU A 49 9.99 -10.53 6.09
C GLU A 49 10.42 -10.49 4.61
N MET A 50 9.48 -10.27 3.70
CA MET A 50 9.77 -10.14 2.26
C MET A 50 10.67 -8.94 1.99
N VAL A 51 10.36 -7.76 2.55
CA VAL A 51 11.17 -6.55 2.42
C VAL A 51 12.59 -6.78 2.95
N TYR A 52 12.71 -7.40 4.12
CA TYR A 52 14.00 -7.69 4.73
C TYR A 52 14.84 -8.66 3.88
N ALA A 53 14.22 -9.71 3.33
CA ALA A 53 14.90 -10.65 2.44
C ALA A 53 15.40 -9.98 1.14
N ILE A 54 14.60 -9.08 0.56
CA ILE A 54 14.98 -8.32 -0.64
C ILE A 54 16.15 -7.37 -0.32
N GLN A 55 16.10 -6.63 0.79
CA GLN A 55 17.19 -5.74 1.20
C GLN A 55 18.49 -6.50 1.45
N ARG A 56 18.43 -7.62 2.17
CA ARG A 56 19.62 -8.45 2.41
C ARG A 56 20.24 -8.96 1.11
N THR A 57 19.41 -9.41 0.17
CA THR A 57 19.89 -9.86 -1.14
C THR A 57 20.50 -8.71 -1.94
N ALA A 58 19.93 -7.51 -1.86
CA ALA A 58 20.46 -6.32 -2.52
C ALA A 58 21.85 -5.94 -2.02
N ASP A 59 22.02 -5.94 -0.69
CA ASP A 59 23.28 -5.62 -0.02
C ASP A 59 24.38 -6.62 -0.41
N ASP A 60 24.04 -7.91 -0.49
CA ASP A 60 24.97 -8.97 -0.91
C ASP A 60 25.33 -8.90 -2.41
N SER A 61 24.49 -8.26 -3.24
CA SER A 61 24.64 -8.19 -4.70
C SER A 61 25.42 -6.97 -5.19
N GLY A 62 25.80 -6.04 -4.30
CA GLY A 62 26.43 -4.76 -4.66
C GLY A 62 25.49 -3.78 -5.38
N ILE A 63 24.17 -4.01 -5.31
CA ILE A 63 23.16 -3.06 -5.79
C ILE A 63 23.06 -1.94 -4.76
N ASP A 64 22.99 -0.68 -5.21
CA ASP A 64 22.71 0.44 -4.31
C ASP A 64 21.32 0.24 -3.67
N SER A 65 21.34 -0.12 -2.39
CA SER A 65 20.13 -0.44 -1.61
C SER A 65 19.19 0.76 -1.46
N GLY A 66 19.65 1.96 -1.81
CA GLY A 66 18.85 3.17 -1.96
C GLY A 66 17.74 3.02 -2.99
N TYR A 67 18.02 2.49 -4.19
CA TYR A 67 17.01 2.34 -5.25
C TYR A 67 15.92 1.34 -4.88
N ILE A 68 16.29 0.22 -4.26
CA ILE A 68 15.34 -0.79 -3.80
C ILE A 68 14.47 -0.23 -2.67
N THR A 69 15.07 0.53 -1.76
CA THR A 69 14.31 1.22 -0.69
C THR A 69 13.30 2.21 -1.26
N ILE A 70 13.66 2.96 -2.31
CA ILE A 70 12.75 3.89 -2.99
C ILE A 70 11.57 3.13 -3.62
N ALA A 71 11.83 2.04 -4.34
CA ALA A 71 10.80 1.21 -4.95
C ALA A 71 9.83 0.61 -3.91
N LEU A 72 10.37 0.10 -2.79
CA LEU A 72 9.58 -0.44 -1.69
C LEU A 72 8.72 0.63 -1.00
N LYS A 73 9.24 1.84 -0.80
CA LYS A 73 8.45 2.97 -0.27
C LYS A 73 7.29 3.33 -1.19
N ALA A 74 7.53 3.39 -2.50
CA ALA A 74 6.47 3.67 -3.47
C ALA A 74 5.38 2.59 -3.45
N LEU A 75 5.76 1.30 -3.43
CA LEU A 75 4.82 0.19 -3.30
C LEU A 75 3.99 0.26 -2.01
N GLY A 76 4.64 0.57 -0.88
CA GLY A 76 3.95 0.73 0.40
C GLY A 76 2.90 1.83 0.37
N ILE A 77 3.22 2.98 -0.24
CA ILE A 77 2.27 4.10 -0.39
C ILE A 77 1.09 3.70 -1.26
N CYS A 78 1.32 3.03 -2.40
CA CYS A 78 0.22 2.54 -3.23
C CYS A 78 -0.73 1.65 -2.43
N TYR A 79 -0.19 0.71 -1.65
CA TYR A 79 -0.99 -0.22 -0.86
C TYR A 79 -1.82 0.50 0.21
N ILE A 80 -1.20 1.42 0.95
CA ILE A 80 -1.87 2.19 2.01
C ILE A 80 -2.97 3.09 1.40
N CYS A 81 -2.67 3.78 0.29
CA CYS A 81 -3.64 4.63 -0.39
C CYS A 81 -4.82 3.82 -0.93
N GLU A 82 -4.59 2.66 -1.54
CA GLU A 82 -5.66 1.80 -2.05
C GLU A 82 -6.58 1.32 -0.92
N LEU A 83 -6.01 0.91 0.22
CA LEU A 83 -6.77 0.49 1.40
C LEU A 83 -7.57 1.63 2.03
N ALA A 84 -6.96 2.80 2.19
CA ALA A 84 -7.64 3.97 2.73
C ALA A 84 -8.74 4.48 1.77
N GLY A 85 -8.45 4.55 0.47
CA GLY A 85 -9.40 4.98 -0.56
C GLY A 85 -10.59 4.04 -0.70
N SER A 86 -10.37 2.72 -0.72
CA SER A 86 -11.43 1.72 -0.72
C SER A 86 -12.28 1.77 0.56
N SER A 87 -11.65 1.92 1.73
CA SER A 87 -12.37 2.08 3.00
C SER A 87 -13.25 3.34 3.01
N CYS A 88 -12.76 4.47 2.51
CA CYS A 88 -13.57 5.69 2.38
C CYS A 88 -14.75 5.51 1.42
N ARG A 89 -14.56 4.79 0.29
CA ARG A 89 -15.64 4.47 -0.65
C ARG A 89 -16.71 3.57 -0.01
N ASP A 90 -16.31 2.61 0.81
CA ASP A 90 -17.24 1.73 1.52
C ASP A 90 -18.09 2.47 2.56
N CYS A 91 -17.56 3.55 3.15
CA CYS A 91 -18.33 4.49 3.97
C CYS A 91 -19.29 5.39 3.17
N GLY A 92 -19.19 5.41 1.84
CA GLY A 92 -19.91 6.35 0.97
C GLY A 92 -19.19 7.69 0.76
N GLU A 93 -18.01 7.88 1.37
CA GLU A 93 -17.22 9.12 1.33
C GLU A 93 -16.30 9.18 0.11
N THR A 94 -16.89 9.33 -1.08
CA THR A 94 -16.14 9.32 -2.36
C THR A 94 -15.20 10.52 -2.50
N ALA A 95 -15.56 11.67 -1.91
CA ALA A 95 -14.72 12.87 -1.92
C ALA A 95 -13.41 12.63 -1.14
N LEU A 96 -13.49 12.02 0.05
CA LEU A 96 -12.31 11.68 0.84
C LEU A 96 -11.46 10.62 0.15
N ALA A 97 -12.07 9.60 -0.47
CA ALA A 97 -11.35 8.60 -1.24
C ALA A 97 -10.55 9.24 -2.39
N SER A 98 -11.13 10.21 -3.09
CA SER A 98 -10.45 10.93 -4.18
C SER A 98 -9.27 11.75 -3.67
N VAL A 99 -9.39 12.36 -2.49
CA VAL A 99 -8.27 13.09 -1.85
C VAL A 99 -7.12 12.12 -1.52
N VAL A 100 -7.42 10.95 -0.95
CA VAL A 100 -6.42 9.92 -0.66
C VAL A 100 -5.67 9.47 -1.93
N ASP A 101 -6.40 9.23 -3.02
CA ASP A 101 -5.80 8.80 -4.29
C ASP A 101 -4.87 9.90 -4.87
N ILE A 102 -5.27 11.16 -4.78
CA ILE A 102 -4.43 12.29 -5.21
C ILE A 102 -3.19 12.42 -4.32
N SER A 103 -3.35 12.32 -2.99
CA SER A 103 -2.23 12.37 -2.05
C SER A 103 -1.21 11.26 -2.31
N GLY A 104 -1.67 10.04 -2.63
CA GLY A 104 -0.79 8.93 -3.00
C GLY A 104 0.06 9.23 -4.25
N ARG A 105 -0.57 9.78 -5.30
CA ARG A 105 0.13 10.16 -6.54
C ARG A 105 1.18 11.24 -6.28
N ILE A 106 0.85 12.24 -5.47
CA ILE A 106 1.79 13.31 -5.09
C ILE A 106 2.96 12.72 -4.28
N ALA A 107 2.69 11.86 -3.31
CA ALA A 107 3.74 11.23 -2.50
C ALA A 107 4.70 10.37 -3.34
N ILE A 108 4.18 9.61 -4.30
CA ILE A 108 5.01 8.84 -5.25
C ILE A 108 5.86 9.79 -6.11
N ALA A 109 5.28 10.88 -6.63
CA ALA A 109 6.03 11.86 -7.41
C ALA A 109 7.20 12.46 -6.61
N ILE A 110 6.99 12.78 -5.33
CA ILE A 110 8.06 13.28 -4.43
C ILE A 110 9.15 12.23 -4.22
N ILE A 111 8.78 10.96 -4.04
CA ILE A 111 9.76 9.88 -3.85
C ILE A 111 10.58 9.60 -5.13
N CYS A 112 10.03 9.92 -6.30
CA CYS A 112 10.75 9.80 -7.56
C CYS A 112 11.75 10.94 -7.83
N LEU A 113 11.72 12.07 -7.10
CA LEU A 113 12.72 13.15 -7.26
C LEU A 113 14.18 12.67 -7.16
N PRO A 114 14.61 11.96 -6.10
CA PRO A 114 16.00 11.50 -5.99
C PRO A 114 16.43 10.54 -7.11
N LEU A 115 15.50 9.77 -7.67
CA LEU A 115 15.74 8.93 -8.84
C LEU A 115 16.06 9.79 -10.07
N ILE A 116 15.29 10.86 -10.30
CA ILE A 116 15.49 11.79 -11.42
C ILE A 116 16.83 12.52 -11.27
N GLU A 117 17.17 13.00 -10.06
CA GLU A 117 18.45 13.65 -9.79
C GLU A 117 19.63 12.72 -10.08
N SER A 118 19.55 11.47 -9.62
CA SER A 118 20.58 10.45 -9.86
C SER A 118 20.74 10.16 -11.35
N PHE A 119 19.63 10.05 -12.08
CA PHE A 119 19.65 9.86 -13.53
C PHE A 119 20.32 11.02 -14.26
N ILE A 120 19.98 12.27 -13.91
CA ILE A 120 20.62 13.47 -14.49
C ILE A 120 22.13 13.47 -14.22
N ASN A 121 22.56 13.10 -13.02
CA ASN A 121 23.98 13.05 -12.67
C ASN A 121 24.74 12.00 -13.49
N VAL A 122 24.16 10.82 -13.72
CA VAL A 122 24.75 9.79 -14.58
C VAL A 122 24.88 10.29 -16.01
N VAL A 123 23.84 10.93 -16.57
CA VAL A 123 23.88 11.49 -17.93
C VAL A 123 24.96 12.58 -18.04
N LYS A 124 25.10 13.47 -17.06
CA LYS A 124 26.17 14.48 -17.03
C LYS A 124 27.55 13.84 -17.01
N SER A 125 27.75 12.82 -16.17
CA SER A 125 29.03 12.11 -16.08
C SER A 125 29.46 11.46 -17.39
N ILE A 126 28.51 11.01 -18.23
CA ILE A 126 28.80 10.42 -19.55
C ILE A 126 29.10 11.52 -20.57
N LEU A 127 28.44 12.67 -20.51
CA LEU A 127 28.65 13.79 -21.44
C LEU A 127 29.94 14.58 -21.17
N GLU A 128 30.42 14.61 -19.93
CA GLU A 128 31.69 15.23 -19.53
C GLU A 128 32.92 14.32 -19.76
N MET A 129 32.71 13.10 -20.27
CA MET A 129 33.73 12.09 -20.59
C MET A 129 34.05 12.06 -22.09
#